data_AF-A0A9E6WEP4-F1
#
_entry.id   AF-A0A9E6WEP4-F1
#
_cell.length_a   1.000
_cell.length_b   1.000
_cell.length_c   1.000
_cell.angle_alpha   90.00
_cell.angle_beta   90.00
_cell.angle_gamma   90.00
#
_symmetry.space_group_name_H-M   'P 1'
#
loop_
_entity.id
_entity.type
_entity.pdbx_description
1 polymer ?
#
loop_
_entity_poly.entity_id
_entity_poly.type
_entity_poly.pdbx_seq_one_letter_code
_entity_poly.pdbx_strand_id
1 'polypeptide(L)'
;MSKKENRRNMLLRYNKERQRNVLAESGRHEFVLVLDQLKPSFNVGKTFRSAEAFGASAVHLVNINPFDPASAKGSFRKVPAVFHETFAECYAQLSEQGYCFFLL
;
A
#
# COMPACT_ATOMS: atom_id res chain seq x y z
N MET A 1 7.18 27.11 2.24
CA MET A 1 5.85 26.51 2.43
C MET A 1 5.66 26.18 3.90
N SER A 2 4.49 26.48 4.45
CA SER A 2 4.11 26.13 5.82
C SER A 2 3.92 24.62 5.98
N LYS A 3 4.09 24.09 7.20
CA LYS A 3 3.77 22.69 7.54
C LYS A 3 2.34 22.31 7.15
N LYS A 4 1.39 23.25 7.30
CA LYS A 4 -0.02 23.06 6.92
C LYS A 4 -0.19 22.87 5.41
N GLU A 5 0.52 23.67 4.62
CA GLU A 5 0.50 23.57 3.15
C GLU A 5 1.14 22.28 2.67
N ASN A 6 2.27 21.87 3.27
CA ASN A 6 2.94 20.61 2.95
C ASN A 6 2.01 19.41 3.21
N ARG A 7 1.33 19.38 4.36
CA ARG A 7 0.36 18.32 4.68
C ARG A 7 -0.81 18.31 3.70
N ARG A 8 -1.36 19.48 3.35
CA ARG A 8 -2.44 19.58 2.35
C ARG A 8 -2.00 19.04 1.00
N ASN A 9 -0.82 19.45 0.53
CA ASN A 9 -0.28 19.01 -0.75
C ASN A 9 0.01 17.50 -0.76
N MET A 10 0.52 16.95 0.35
CA MET A 10 0.70 15.51 0.50
C MET A 10 -0.63 14.76 0.40
N LEU A 11 -1.67 15.22 1.11
CA LEU A 11 -2.99 14.59 1.06
C LEU A 11 -3.62 14.65 -0.33
N LEU A 12 -3.47 15.77 -1.04
CA LEU A 12 -3.93 15.89 -2.44
C LEU A 12 -3.23 14.88 -3.35
N ARG A 13 -1.90 14.71 -3.20
CA ARG A 13 -1.16 13.68 -3.93
C ARG A 13 -1.64 12.28 -3.57
N TYR A 14 -1.76 11.98 -2.28
CA TYR A 14 -2.22 10.68 -1.79
C TYR A 14 -3.59 10.31 -2.38
N ASN A 15 -4.56 11.22 -2.28
CA ASN A 15 -5.91 10.98 -2.79
C ASN A 15 -5.93 10.76 -4.30
N LYS A 16 -5.16 11.57 -5.06
CA LYS A 16 -5.03 11.40 -6.51
C LYS A 16 -4.47 10.02 -6.88
N GLU A 17 -3.42 9.59 -6.21
CA GLU A 17 -2.81 8.29 -6.48
C GLU A 17 -3.69 7.13 -6.03
N ARG A 18 -4.38 7.26 -4.89
CA ARG A 18 -5.36 6.28 -4.39
C ARG A 18 -6.55 6.12 -5.32
N GLN A 19 -7.07 7.21 -5.89
CA GLN A 19 -8.12 7.15 -6.90
C GLN A 19 -7.66 6.40 -8.16
N ARG A 20 -6.41 6.59 -8.58
CA ARG A 20 -5.83 5.88 -9.73
C ARG A 20 -5.52 4.41 -9.41
N ASN A 21 -5.21 4.10 -8.16
CA ASN A 21 -4.93 2.73 -7.70
C ASN A 21 -6.12 1.78 -7.91
N VAL A 22 -7.36 2.29 -8.01
CA VAL A 22 -8.54 1.47 -8.36
C VAL A 22 -8.37 0.75 -9.71
N LEU A 23 -7.53 1.27 -10.60
CA LEU A 23 -7.22 0.68 -11.90
C LEU A 23 -5.92 -0.17 -11.89
N ALA A 24 -5.32 -0.39 -10.73
CA ALA A 24 -4.12 -1.20 -10.62
C ALA A 24 -4.45 -2.67 -10.92
N GLU A 25 -3.61 -3.31 -11.70
CA GLU A 25 -3.72 -4.73 -12.04
C GLU A 25 -2.75 -5.54 -11.18
N SER A 26 -3.14 -6.76 -10.86
CA SER A 26 -2.30 -7.69 -10.09
C SER A 26 -0.98 -7.96 -10.82
N GLY A 27 0.13 -8.00 -10.07
CA GLY A 27 1.43 -8.39 -10.59
C GLY A 27 1.49 -9.87 -10.97
N ARG A 28 2.53 -10.25 -11.72
CA ARG A 28 2.68 -11.59 -12.30
C ARG A 28 2.91 -12.73 -11.29
N HIS A 29 3.23 -12.42 -10.03
CA HIS A 29 3.59 -13.40 -9.02
C HIS A 29 2.56 -13.46 -7.90
N GLU A 30 2.24 -14.67 -7.46
CA GLU A 30 1.24 -14.98 -6.43
C GLU A 30 1.79 -14.77 -5.01
N PHE A 31 2.33 -13.58 -4.75
CA PHE A 31 2.65 -13.15 -3.40
C PHE A 31 2.13 -11.74 -3.15
N VAL A 32 1.79 -11.48 -1.89
CA VAL A 32 1.35 -10.17 -1.41
C VAL A 32 2.25 -9.71 -0.26
N LEU A 33 2.23 -8.42 0.02
CA LEU A 33 2.89 -7.85 1.20
C LEU A 33 1.84 -7.31 2.16
N VAL A 34 1.90 -7.68 3.43
CA VAL A 34 1.04 -7.13 4.48
C VAL A 34 1.86 -6.14 5.31
N LEU A 35 1.40 -4.89 5.35
CA LEU A 35 1.98 -3.84 6.18
C LEU A 35 1.03 -3.54 7.33
N ASP A 36 1.37 -4.04 8.52
CA ASP A 36 0.56 -3.85 9.73
C ASP A 36 1.01 -2.64 10.54
N GLN A 37 0.12 -1.65 10.66
CA GLN A 37 0.25 -0.47 11.53
C GLN A 37 1.56 0.32 11.35
N LEU A 38 2.16 0.26 10.16
CA LEU A 38 3.34 1.06 9.85
C LEU A 38 3.01 2.56 9.92
N LYS A 39 3.89 3.32 10.59
CA LYS A 39 3.80 4.78 10.59
C LYS A 39 3.82 5.29 9.13
N PRO A 40 2.91 6.19 8.72
CA PRO A 40 2.86 6.67 7.33
C PRO A 40 4.14 7.36 6.84
N SER A 41 4.96 7.88 7.76
CA SER A 41 6.25 8.50 7.47
C SER A 41 7.40 7.50 7.25
N PHE A 42 7.16 6.21 7.47
CA PHE A 42 8.17 5.16 7.25
C PHE A 42 8.23 4.76 5.78
N ASN A 43 8.22 3.46 5.48
CA ASN A 43 8.59 2.92 4.19
C ASN A 43 7.40 2.54 3.32
N VAL A 44 6.15 2.88 3.68
CA VAL A 44 4.93 2.46 2.96
C VAL A 44 5.05 2.70 1.46
N GLY A 45 5.35 3.94 1.04
CA GLY A 45 5.52 4.25 -0.39
C GLY A 45 6.72 3.54 -1.03
N LYS A 46 7.83 3.36 -0.30
CA LYS A 46 9.00 2.62 -0.82
C LYS A 46 8.69 1.13 -1.01
N THR A 47 7.86 0.54 -0.15
CA THR A 47 7.40 -0.84 -0.30
C THR A 47 6.66 -1.02 -1.62
N PHE A 48 5.78 -0.09 -2.00
CA PHE A 48 5.10 -0.15 -3.31
C PHE A 48 6.10 -0.19 -4.48
N ARG A 49 7.23 0.54 -4.39
CA ARG A 49 8.27 0.51 -5.43
C ARG A 49 8.92 -0.86 -5.57
N SER A 50 9.20 -1.53 -4.45
CA SER A 50 9.71 -2.90 -4.46
C SER A 50 8.62 -3.88 -4.93
N ALA A 51 7.38 -3.73 -4.48
CA ALA A 51 6.27 -4.57 -4.88
C ALA A 51 6.04 -4.55 -6.39
N GLU A 52 6.07 -3.37 -7.02
CA GLU A 52 6.01 -3.24 -8.49
C GLU A 52 7.18 -3.96 -9.16
N ALA A 53 8.42 -3.70 -8.69
CA ALA A 53 9.62 -4.27 -9.28
C ALA A 53 9.68 -5.80 -9.19
N PHE A 54 9.16 -6.38 -8.11
CA PHE A 54 9.06 -7.82 -7.93
C PHE A 54 7.75 -8.40 -8.47
N GLY A 55 6.84 -7.61 -9.05
CA GLY A 55 5.59 -8.12 -9.60
C GLY A 55 4.66 -8.74 -8.55
N ALA A 56 4.60 -8.18 -7.34
CA ALA A 56 3.68 -8.59 -6.29
C ALA A 56 2.22 -8.44 -6.75
N SER A 57 1.37 -9.38 -6.34
CA SER A 57 -0.07 -9.34 -6.66
C SER A 57 -0.76 -8.15 -6.00
N ALA A 58 -0.41 -7.83 -4.75
CA ALA A 58 -1.00 -6.72 -4.00
C ALA A 58 -0.14 -6.30 -2.80
N VAL A 59 -0.41 -5.10 -2.27
CA VAL A 59 0.06 -4.62 -0.96
C VAL A 59 -1.16 -4.36 -0.07
N HIS A 60 -1.25 -5.10 1.04
CA HIS A 60 -2.28 -4.96 2.05
C HIS A 60 -1.80 -3.98 3.13
N LEU A 61 -2.63 -2.97 3.43
CA LEU A 61 -2.37 -1.89 4.37
C LEU A 61 -3.36 -2.00 5.53
N VAL A 62 -2.87 -2.40 6.70
CA VAL A 62 -3.70 -2.58 7.89
C VAL A 62 -3.54 -1.38 8.82
N ASN A 63 -4.63 -0.64 9.04
CA ASN A 63 -4.66 0.53 9.93
C ASN A 63 -3.55 1.56 9.63
N ILE A 64 -3.33 1.84 8.34
CA ILE A 64 -2.32 2.82 7.88
C ILE A 64 -3.03 4.10 7.40
N ASN A 65 -2.72 5.20 8.08
CA ASN A 65 -3.16 6.54 7.70
C ASN A 65 -2.53 7.00 6.36
N PRO A 66 -3.08 8.04 5.70
CA PRO A 66 -2.49 8.60 4.48
C PRO A 66 -0.98 8.86 4.60
N PHE A 67 -0.22 8.34 3.64
CA PHE A 67 1.24 8.48 3.53
C PHE A 67 1.61 9.32 2.31
N ASP A 68 2.86 9.80 2.22
CA ASP A 68 3.31 10.54 1.04
C ASP A 68 3.65 9.58 -0.12
N PRO A 69 2.86 9.56 -1.22
CA PRO A 69 3.10 8.66 -2.34
C PRO A 69 4.30 9.07 -3.20
N ALA A 70 4.92 10.24 -2.96
CA ALA A 70 6.09 10.68 -3.73
C ALA A 70 7.26 9.69 -3.66
N SER A 71 7.41 9.01 -2.52
CA SER A 71 8.44 7.97 -2.32
C SER A 71 8.18 6.68 -3.12
N ALA A 72 6.93 6.46 -3.56
CA ALA A 72 6.54 5.33 -4.39
C ALA A 72 6.94 5.49 -5.86
N LYS A 73 7.33 6.70 -6.31
CA LYS A 73 7.73 6.94 -7.71
C LYS A 73 6.71 6.46 -8.75
N GLY A 74 5.42 6.55 -8.39
CA GLY A 74 4.30 6.15 -9.26
C GLY A 74 3.85 4.70 -9.09
N SER A 75 4.55 3.86 -8.33
CA SER A 75 4.15 2.47 -8.11
C SER A 75 2.84 2.33 -7.32
N PHE A 76 2.52 3.31 -6.46
CA PHE A 76 1.27 3.28 -5.68
C PHE A 76 0.02 3.24 -6.55
N ARG A 77 0.03 3.76 -7.79
CA ARG A 77 -1.15 3.62 -8.67
C ARG A 77 -1.18 2.34 -9.51
N LYS A 78 -0.12 1.54 -9.45
CA LYS A 78 0.12 0.40 -10.36
C LYS A 78 0.06 -0.96 -9.67
N VAL A 79 0.33 -1.01 -8.37
CA VAL A 79 0.21 -2.23 -7.57
C VAL A 79 -1.06 -2.13 -6.73
N PRO A 80 -1.97 -3.12 -6.78
CA PRO A 80 -3.21 -3.09 -6.00
C PRO A 80 -2.94 -2.81 -4.51
N ALA A 81 -3.60 -1.79 -3.97
CA ALA A 81 -3.54 -1.45 -2.56
C ALA A 81 -4.85 -1.86 -1.88
N VAL A 82 -4.79 -2.83 -0.97
CA VAL A 82 -5.96 -3.34 -0.25
C VAL A 82 -5.91 -2.78 1.17
N PHE A 83 -6.97 -2.11 1.60
CA PHE A 83 -7.02 -1.42 2.89
C PHE A 83 -7.88 -2.20 3.88
N HIS A 84 -7.36 -2.41 5.08
CA HIS A 84 -8.01 -3.14 6.18
C HIS A 84 -8.02 -2.29 7.45
N GLU A 85 -9.05 -2.45 8.28
CA GLU A 85 -9.10 -1.80 9.58
C GLU A 85 -8.30 -2.59 10.61
N THR A 86 -8.36 -3.92 10.55
CA THR A 86 -7.68 -4.81 11.50
C THR A 86 -6.83 -5.87 10.81
N PHE A 87 -5.81 -6.37 11.51
CA PHE A 87 -5.00 -7.47 10.99
C PHE A 87 -5.82 -8.76 10.87
N ALA A 88 -6.77 -8.97 11.78
CA ALA A 88 -7.65 -10.14 11.77
C ALA A 88 -8.46 -10.25 10.48
N GLU A 89 -9.01 -9.14 9.96
CA GLU A 89 -9.70 -9.09 8.67
C GLU A 89 -8.77 -9.47 7.52
N CYS A 90 -7.59 -8.85 7.46
CA CYS A 90 -6.60 -9.12 6.43
C CYS A 90 -6.15 -10.59 6.44
N TYR A 91 -5.90 -11.14 7.64
CA TYR A 91 -5.47 -12.52 7.84
C TYR A 91 -6.56 -13.51 7.44
N ALA A 92 -7.80 -13.28 7.85
CA ALA A 92 -8.93 -14.13 7.48
C ALA A 92 -9.13 -14.17 5.96
N GLN A 93 -9.15 -13.01 5.31
CA GLN A 93 -9.30 -12.92 3.86
C GLN A 93 -8.17 -13.66 3.13
N LEU A 94 -6.91 -13.46 3.52
CA LEU A 94 -5.77 -14.12 2.86
C LEU A 94 -5.73 -15.63 3.14
N SER A 95 -6.18 -16.06 4.32
CA SER A 95 -6.29 -17.48 4.67
C SER A 95 -7.34 -18.19 3.83
N GLU A 96 -8.51 -17.58 3.62
CA GLU A 96 -9.56 -18.10 2.74
C GLU A 96 -9.10 -18.20 1.28
N GLN A 97 -8.21 -17.30 0.86
CA GLN A 97 -7.57 -17.33 -0.46
C GLN A 97 -6.44 -18.36 -0.57
N GLY A 98 -6.11 -19.09 0.51
CA GLY A 98 -5.12 -20.16 0.51
C GLY A 98 -3.66 -19.71 0.63
N TYR A 99 -3.39 -18.48 1.07
CA TYR A 99 -2.02 -18.01 1.25
C TYR A 99 -1.31 -18.70 2.43
N CYS A 100 0.00 -18.91 2.27
CA CYS A 100 0.90 -19.24 3.37
C CYS A 100 1.57 -17.97 3.91
N PHE A 101 1.70 -17.87 5.23
CA PHE A 101 2.21 -16.68 5.90
C PHE A 101 3.65 -16.83 6.36
N PHE A 102 4.45 -15.79 6.13
CA PHE A 102 5.82 -15.66 6.61
C PHE A 102 5.96 -14.33 7.34
N LEU A 103 6.64 -14.34 8.48
CA LEU A 103 6.99 -13.13 9.22
C LEU A 103 8.46 -12.79 8.95
N LEU A 104 8.75 -11.51 8.72
CA LEU A 104 10.07 -10.97 8.41
C LEU A 104 10.56 -10.03 9.51
#